data_AF-A0A455SZT1-F1
#
_entry.id   AF-A0A455SZT1-F1
#
_cell.length_a   1.000
_cell.length_b   1.000
_cell.length_c   1.000
_cell.angle_alpha   90.00
_cell.angle_beta   90.00
_cell.angle_gamma   90.00
#
_symmetry.space_group_name_H-M   'P 1'
#
loop_
_entity.id
_entity.type
_entity.pdbx_description
1 polymer ?
#
loop_
_entity_poly.entity_id
_entity_poly.type
_entity_poly.pdbx_seq_one_letter_code
_entity_poly.pdbx_strand_id
1 'polypeptide(L)'
;MYEDMQNSGNDVKQQAWELEKQGQFETAAELYRKALAARPDDAFSHSRYLKCLRSLKRSKEGIEWGWMLRPEVREDKYVFSMWAWCIYDVYFKKTEEREEELEGWEEETSMTDERFRKMRSAAMYVLERTEDALIRKLLVLGICREAKQRGKWDIIYKFAGMIDPSTLEKDARQAGRMSECERWYFYAIKAAFLMEQYEECQRLAGEGMKLYTHNRFFPWWHALAKARSGIQEEALQDLLTLDGRYKEWYIRADIARIYEQLGRDDDAWLWYCRAALQANEIKLCYRLIGQEMASLLQRLERFQEAYEHMQFARLIAEKENWSQSKSAEQLRERIVQLCELYAEQITPEDYPLESFGRLRGKLRRLWESAAPREIGVIRTLNQEKGFGFLAVEDESIYFRIPRQVPSLEVGMKLEFTREVSFDRKKQQNSLVAVNLRIVR
;
A
#
# COMPACT_ATOMS: atom_id res chain seq x y z
N MET A 1 27.46 -34.89 -50.39
CA MET A 1 27.64 -33.47 -50.01
C MET A 1 26.50 -32.89 -49.18
N TYR A 2 25.25 -32.86 -49.68
CA TYR A 2 24.09 -32.45 -48.86
C TYR A 2 23.78 -33.46 -47.74
N GLU A 3 23.89 -34.77 -48.00
CA GLU A 3 23.72 -35.82 -46.99
C GLU A 3 24.88 -35.86 -45.95
N ASP A 4 26.11 -35.62 -46.36
CA ASP A 4 27.27 -35.56 -45.45
C ASP A 4 27.21 -34.37 -44.49
N MET A 5 26.75 -33.20 -44.97
CA MET A 5 26.49 -32.04 -44.12
C MET A 5 25.31 -32.29 -43.16
N GLN A 6 24.31 -33.07 -43.58
CA GLN A 6 23.19 -33.44 -42.71
C GLN A 6 23.58 -34.45 -41.61
N ASN A 7 24.47 -35.40 -41.90
CA ASN A 7 24.99 -36.34 -40.91
C ASN A 7 25.98 -35.69 -39.94
N SER A 8 26.87 -34.81 -40.42
CA SER A 8 27.82 -34.09 -39.56
C SER A 8 27.12 -33.15 -38.56
N GLY A 9 26.04 -32.48 -38.97
CA GLY A 9 25.29 -31.58 -38.08
C GLY A 9 24.53 -32.31 -36.94
N ASN A 10 24.09 -33.55 -37.17
CA ASN A 10 23.43 -34.36 -36.14
C ASN A 10 24.43 -34.89 -35.10
N ASP A 11 25.64 -35.24 -35.52
CA ASP A 11 26.72 -35.70 -34.63
C ASP A 11 27.21 -34.57 -33.71
N VAL A 12 27.44 -33.37 -34.26
CA VAL A 12 27.82 -32.17 -33.48
C VAL A 12 26.76 -31.79 -32.43
N LYS A 13 25.48 -31.93 -32.78
CA LYS A 13 24.35 -31.66 -31.87
C LYS A 13 24.28 -32.67 -30.72
N GLN A 14 24.54 -33.95 -31.00
CA GLN A 14 24.57 -34.99 -29.98
C GLN A 14 25.75 -34.78 -29.02
N GLN A 15 26.93 -34.47 -29.55
CA GLN A 15 28.11 -34.14 -28.76
C GLN A 15 27.86 -32.91 -27.87
N ALA A 16 27.27 -31.83 -28.41
CA ALA A 16 26.92 -30.64 -27.63
C ALA A 16 25.97 -30.96 -26.46
N TRP A 17 25.00 -31.84 -26.68
CA TRP A 17 24.05 -32.26 -25.66
C TRP A 17 24.68 -33.08 -24.54
N GLU A 18 25.64 -33.94 -24.86
CA GLU A 18 26.40 -34.70 -23.87
C GLU A 18 27.28 -33.79 -23.00
N LEU A 19 27.95 -32.81 -23.61
CA LEU A 19 28.74 -31.82 -22.88
C LEU A 19 27.87 -30.92 -22.00
N GLU A 20 26.68 -30.52 -22.48
CA GLU A 20 25.69 -29.79 -21.67
C GLU A 20 25.31 -30.58 -20.42
N LYS A 21 25.05 -31.89 -20.55
CA LYS A 21 24.72 -32.77 -19.41
C LYS A 21 25.86 -32.90 -18.41
N GLN A 22 27.10 -32.83 -18.87
CA GLN A 22 28.30 -32.84 -18.03
C GLN A 22 28.60 -31.47 -17.39
N GLY A 23 27.78 -30.45 -17.65
CA GLY A 23 27.97 -29.10 -17.13
C GLY A 23 29.03 -28.27 -17.88
N GLN A 24 29.55 -28.77 -19.01
CA GLN A 24 30.53 -28.08 -19.84
C GLN A 24 29.84 -27.09 -20.79
N PHE A 25 29.19 -26.08 -20.21
CA PHE A 25 28.27 -25.19 -20.92
C PHE A 25 28.94 -24.31 -21.99
N GLU A 26 30.19 -23.88 -21.78
CA GLU A 26 30.92 -23.03 -22.75
C GLU A 26 31.18 -23.82 -24.05
N THR A 27 31.76 -25.01 -23.93
CA THR A 27 32.05 -25.89 -25.08
C THR A 27 30.77 -26.37 -25.75
N ALA A 28 29.74 -26.72 -24.97
CA ALA A 28 28.42 -27.07 -25.51
C ALA A 28 27.82 -25.91 -26.33
N ALA A 29 27.92 -24.67 -25.84
CA ALA A 29 27.41 -23.49 -26.53
C ALA A 29 28.12 -23.26 -27.88
N GLU A 30 29.45 -23.46 -27.94
CA GLU A 30 30.20 -23.38 -29.20
C GLU A 30 29.76 -24.44 -30.22
N LEU A 31 29.56 -25.68 -29.77
CA LEU A 31 29.09 -26.76 -30.65
C LEU A 31 27.65 -26.52 -31.14
N TYR A 32 26.75 -26.05 -30.27
CA TYR A 32 25.41 -25.65 -30.71
C TYR A 32 25.46 -24.50 -31.72
N ARG A 33 26.36 -23.51 -31.55
CA ARG A 33 26.54 -22.43 -32.52
C ARG A 33 27.05 -22.95 -33.87
N LYS A 34 27.96 -23.94 -33.88
CA LYS A 34 28.40 -24.62 -35.11
C LYS A 34 27.25 -25.37 -35.78
N ALA A 35 26.45 -26.11 -35.01
CA ALA A 35 25.27 -26.81 -35.53
C ALA A 35 24.26 -25.82 -36.16
N LEU A 36 24.05 -24.66 -35.54
CA LEU A 36 23.18 -23.60 -36.04
C LEU A 36 23.71 -22.89 -37.30
N ALA A 37 25.03 -22.84 -37.50
CA ALA A 37 25.60 -22.36 -38.76
C ALA A 37 25.23 -23.27 -39.95
N ALA A 38 25.13 -24.58 -39.70
CA ALA A 38 24.70 -25.56 -40.70
C ALA A 38 23.17 -25.64 -40.86
N ARG A 39 22.41 -25.45 -39.77
CA ARG A 39 20.94 -25.44 -39.77
C ARG A 39 20.41 -24.28 -38.92
N PRO A 40 20.23 -23.08 -39.52
CA PRO A 40 19.81 -21.88 -38.81
C PRO A 40 18.38 -21.91 -38.23
N ASP A 41 17.56 -22.90 -38.59
CA ASP A 41 16.17 -23.03 -38.13
C ASP A 41 15.97 -24.17 -37.11
N ASP A 42 17.05 -24.82 -36.64
CA ASP A 42 16.93 -25.91 -35.66
C ASP A 42 16.56 -25.37 -34.27
N ALA A 43 15.25 -25.33 -33.99
CA ALA A 43 14.69 -24.88 -32.73
C ALA A 43 15.29 -25.59 -31.51
N PHE A 44 15.61 -26.88 -31.61
CA PHE A 44 16.29 -27.59 -30.54
C PHE A 44 17.64 -26.95 -30.21
N SER A 45 18.52 -26.79 -31.20
CA SER A 45 19.86 -26.21 -30.97
C SER A 45 19.78 -24.78 -30.46
N HIS A 46 18.81 -23.98 -30.92
CA HIS A 46 18.56 -22.65 -30.34
C HIS A 46 18.15 -22.70 -28.87
N SER A 47 17.18 -23.54 -28.52
CA SER A 47 16.73 -23.66 -27.12
C SER A 47 17.86 -24.11 -26.18
N ARG A 48 18.71 -25.04 -26.65
CA ARG A 48 19.85 -25.53 -25.88
C ARG A 48 20.98 -24.52 -25.78
N TYR A 49 21.26 -23.79 -26.87
CA TYR A 49 22.21 -22.68 -26.84
C TYR A 49 21.79 -21.61 -25.82
N LEU A 50 20.52 -21.21 -25.82
CA LEU A 50 19.97 -20.28 -24.82
C LEU A 50 20.11 -20.82 -23.41
N LYS A 51 19.85 -22.12 -23.19
CA LYS A 51 20.06 -22.78 -21.89
C LYS A 51 21.53 -22.70 -21.45
N CYS A 52 22.48 -22.97 -22.33
CA CYS A 52 23.92 -22.82 -22.03
C CYS A 52 24.25 -21.37 -21.62
N LEU A 53 23.76 -20.38 -22.38
CA LEU A 53 23.97 -18.96 -22.04
C LEU A 53 23.42 -18.60 -20.65
N ARG A 54 22.24 -19.11 -20.29
CA ARG A 54 21.69 -18.93 -18.94
C ARG A 54 22.57 -19.54 -17.85
N SER A 55 23.00 -20.80 -18.03
CA SER A 55 23.90 -21.48 -17.09
C SER A 55 25.22 -20.74 -16.88
N LEU A 56 25.70 -20.07 -17.94
CA LEU A 56 26.92 -19.25 -17.92
C LEU A 56 26.69 -17.83 -17.38
N LYS A 57 25.48 -17.49 -16.91
CA LYS A 57 25.07 -16.13 -16.49
C LYS A 57 25.19 -15.08 -17.60
N ARG A 58 25.19 -15.51 -18.86
CA ARG A 58 25.23 -14.69 -20.09
C ARG A 58 23.82 -14.43 -20.65
N SER A 59 22.81 -14.32 -19.78
CA SER A 59 21.41 -14.19 -20.17
C SER A 59 21.11 -12.93 -21.01
N LYS A 60 21.95 -11.87 -20.92
CA LYS A 60 21.85 -10.69 -21.81
C LYS A 60 22.10 -11.06 -23.27
N GLU A 61 23.16 -11.82 -23.54
CA GLU A 61 23.46 -12.34 -24.88
C GLU A 61 22.33 -13.27 -25.35
N GLY A 62 21.74 -14.05 -24.43
CA GLY A 62 20.56 -14.87 -24.73
C GLY A 62 19.36 -14.04 -25.17
N ILE A 63 19.13 -12.88 -24.57
CA ILE A 63 18.05 -11.95 -24.98
C ILE A 63 18.32 -11.42 -26.38
N GLU A 64 19.53 -10.91 -26.64
CA GLU A 64 19.96 -10.39 -27.94
C GLU A 64 19.85 -11.48 -29.02
N TRP A 65 20.27 -12.70 -28.72
CA TRP A 65 20.13 -13.85 -29.60
C TRP A 65 18.67 -14.07 -30.01
N GLY A 66 17.75 -14.13 -29.05
CA GLY A 66 16.34 -14.32 -29.36
C GLY A 66 15.72 -13.18 -30.18
N TRP A 67 16.20 -11.94 -30.06
CA TRP A 67 15.73 -10.83 -30.91
C TRP A 67 16.23 -10.91 -32.35
N MET A 68 17.37 -11.56 -32.60
CA MET A 68 17.92 -11.76 -33.95
C MET A 68 17.26 -12.94 -34.69
N LEU A 69 16.56 -13.83 -33.99
CA LEU A 69 15.90 -14.97 -34.60
C LEU A 69 14.71 -14.53 -35.46
N ARG A 70 14.49 -15.28 -36.54
CA ARG A 70 13.26 -15.16 -37.35
C ARG A 70 12.03 -15.45 -36.47
N PRO A 71 10.89 -14.78 -36.70
CA PRO A 71 9.69 -14.96 -35.88
C PRO A 71 9.28 -16.43 -35.72
N GLU A 72 9.35 -17.23 -36.79
CA GLU A 72 8.92 -18.62 -36.80
C GLU A 72 9.76 -19.49 -35.86
N VAL A 73 11.07 -19.23 -35.78
CA VAL A 73 12.01 -19.95 -34.91
C VAL A 73 11.91 -19.43 -33.48
N ARG A 74 11.78 -18.11 -33.31
CA ARG A 74 11.65 -17.47 -32.00
C ARG A 74 10.40 -17.92 -31.26
N GLU A 75 9.30 -18.13 -32.00
CA GLU A 75 8.01 -18.54 -31.45
C GLU A 75 7.85 -20.05 -31.28
N ASP A 76 8.87 -20.85 -31.65
CA ASP A 76 8.93 -22.25 -31.22
C ASP A 76 8.86 -22.33 -29.69
N LYS A 77 8.02 -23.23 -29.17
CA LYS A 77 7.72 -23.33 -27.73
C LYS A 77 8.96 -23.49 -26.85
N TYR A 78 9.98 -24.23 -27.31
CA TYR A 78 11.19 -24.49 -26.53
C TYR A 78 12.16 -23.31 -26.58
N VAL A 79 12.32 -22.72 -27.77
CA VAL A 79 13.14 -21.52 -27.96
C VAL A 79 12.56 -20.36 -27.15
N PHE A 80 11.27 -20.13 -27.32
CA PHE A 80 10.55 -19.05 -26.65
C PHE A 80 10.59 -19.19 -25.13
N SER A 81 10.33 -20.40 -24.60
CA SER A 81 10.44 -20.67 -23.16
C SER A 81 11.83 -20.32 -22.63
N MET A 82 12.90 -20.79 -23.28
CA MET A 82 14.27 -20.49 -22.81
C MET A 82 14.63 -19.02 -22.92
N TRP A 83 14.14 -18.35 -23.96
CA TRP A 83 14.33 -16.92 -24.12
C TRP A 83 13.57 -16.09 -23.08
N ALA A 84 12.33 -16.47 -22.74
CA ALA A 84 11.55 -15.88 -21.66
C ALA A 84 12.28 -16.00 -20.31
N TRP A 85 12.93 -17.13 -20.07
CA TRP A 85 13.77 -17.31 -18.89
C TRP A 85 15.05 -16.46 -18.91
N CYS A 86 15.66 -16.18 -20.06
CA CYS A 86 16.75 -15.20 -20.16
C CYS A 86 16.26 -13.79 -19.78
N ILE A 87 15.06 -13.40 -20.25
CA ILE A 87 14.40 -12.14 -19.89
C ILE A 87 14.20 -12.04 -18.38
N TYR A 88 13.73 -13.12 -17.75
CA TYR A 88 13.60 -13.22 -16.30
C TYR A 88 14.94 -12.97 -15.58
N ASP A 89 15.99 -13.69 -15.96
CA ASP A 89 17.30 -13.59 -15.29
C ASP A 89 17.88 -12.16 -15.34
N VAL A 90 17.67 -11.43 -16.44
CA VAL A 90 18.25 -10.08 -16.64
C VAL A 90 17.43 -8.99 -15.95
N TYR A 91 16.10 -9.06 -16.04
CA TYR A 91 15.23 -7.98 -15.58
C TYR A 91 14.58 -8.23 -14.22
N PHE A 92 14.39 -9.48 -13.80
CA PHE A 92 13.52 -9.83 -12.67
C PHE A 92 14.25 -10.55 -11.53
N LYS A 93 15.20 -11.43 -11.83
CA LYS A 93 15.86 -12.27 -10.81
C LYS A 93 16.48 -11.48 -9.65
N LYS A 94 17.20 -10.39 -9.96
CA LYS A 94 17.78 -9.51 -8.92
C LYS A 94 16.73 -8.80 -8.06
N THR A 95 15.55 -8.56 -8.61
CA THR A 95 14.44 -7.93 -7.89
C THR A 95 13.76 -8.91 -6.93
N GLU A 96 13.83 -10.23 -7.20
CA GLU A 96 13.40 -11.30 -6.29
C GLU A 96 14.37 -11.46 -5.11
N GLU A 97 15.67 -11.59 -5.37
CA GLU A 97 16.72 -11.74 -4.35
C GLU A 97 16.72 -10.57 -3.34
N ARG A 98 16.45 -9.34 -3.80
CA ARG A 98 16.30 -8.15 -2.94
C ARG A 98 15.17 -8.24 -1.91
N GLU A 99 14.12 -9.00 -2.19
CA GLU A 99 13.00 -9.15 -1.24
C GLU A 99 13.37 -10.03 -0.05
N GLU A 100 14.33 -10.94 -0.22
CA GLU A 100 14.83 -11.77 0.89
C GLU A 100 15.78 -10.98 1.81
N GLU A 101 16.49 -9.98 1.28
CA GLU A 101 17.50 -9.21 2.01
C GLU A 101 17.03 -7.85 2.56
N LEU A 102 15.97 -7.23 2.03
CA LEU A 102 15.58 -5.85 2.37
C LEU A 102 14.27 -5.77 3.16
N GLU A 103 14.35 -5.93 4.48
CA GLU A 103 13.34 -5.42 5.44
C GLU A 103 13.95 -4.41 6.43
N GLY A 104 14.86 -3.57 5.94
CA GLY A 104 15.42 -2.47 6.70
C GLY A 104 16.08 -1.45 5.78
N TRP A 105 15.42 -0.30 5.65
CA TRP A 105 15.92 0.95 5.07
C TRP A 105 16.03 1.03 3.54
N GLU A 106 15.48 2.14 3.04
CA GLU A 106 15.52 2.61 1.66
C GLU A 106 16.93 3.11 1.29
N GLU A 107 17.15 3.20 -0.03
CA GLU A 107 18.40 3.55 -0.74
C GLU A 107 19.37 2.35 -0.79
N GLU A 108 19.86 1.86 -1.93
CA GLU A 108 20.46 2.62 -3.02
C GLU A 108 20.75 1.68 -4.22
N THR A 109 19.84 1.56 -5.17
CA THR A 109 20.14 1.44 -6.62
C THR A 109 18.81 1.53 -7.37
N SER A 110 18.37 2.76 -7.60
CA SER A 110 17.17 3.04 -8.38
C SER A 110 17.33 2.46 -9.78
N MET A 111 16.44 1.53 -10.16
CA MET A 111 16.33 1.13 -11.55
C MET A 111 15.98 2.38 -12.39
N THR A 112 16.69 2.60 -13.48
CA THR A 112 16.39 3.75 -14.37
C THR A 112 15.02 3.57 -15.02
N ASP A 113 14.35 4.68 -15.34
CA ASP A 113 13.06 4.64 -16.06
C ASP A 113 13.18 3.89 -17.39
N GLU A 114 14.31 4.03 -18.09
CA GLU A 114 14.56 3.32 -19.33
C GLU A 114 14.67 1.80 -19.12
N ARG A 115 15.32 1.34 -18.04
CA ARG A 115 15.39 -0.08 -17.71
C ARG A 115 14.02 -0.62 -17.32
N PHE A 116 13.23 0.14 -16.57
CA PHE A 116 11.85 -0.24 -16.24
C PHE A 116 10.95 -0.32 -17.48
N ARG A 117 11.11 0.61 -18.44
CA ARG A 117 10.41 0.57 -19.74
C ARG A 117 10.75 -0.70 -20.52
N LYS A 118 12.03 -1.07 -20.60
CA LYS A 118 12.49 -2.32 -21.25
C LYS A 118 11.93 -3.56 -20.56
N MET A 119 12.01 -3.60 -19.23
CA MET A 119 11.43 -4.68 -18.41
C MET A 119 9.95 -4.88 -18.70
N ARG A 120 9.16 -3.79 -18.70
CA ARG A 120 7.73 -3.82 -19.01
C ARG A 120 7.45 -4.34 -20.42
N SER A 121 8.18 -3.84 -21.41
CA SER A 121 8.02 -4.25 -22.80
C SER A 121 8.34 -5.73 -23.00
N ALA A 122 9.42 -6.21 -22.38
CA ALA A 122 9.83 -7.61 -22.48
C ALA A 122 8.82 -8.53 -21.80
N ALA A 123 8.32 -8.18 -20.60
CA ALA A 123 7.31 -8.97 -19.93
C ALA A 123 5.99 -9.02 -20.69
N MET A 124 5.52 -7.89 -21.26
CA MET A 124 4.31 -7.87 -22.08
C MET A 124 4.44 -8.85 -23.25
N TYR A 125 5.57 -8.79 -23.95
CA TYR A 125 5.85 -9.70 -25.07
C TYR A 125 5.80 -11.17 -24.63
N VAL A 126 6.38 -11.47 -23.46
CA VAL A 126 6.40 -12.84 -22.92
C VAL A 126 5.00 -13.30 -22.49
N LEU A 127 4.28 -12.49 -21.73
CA LEU A 127 2.97 -12.82 -21.15
C LEU A 127 1.87 -13.03 -22.21
N GLU A 128 1.97 -12.37 -23.35
CA GLU A 128 1.05 -12.56 -24.48
C GLU A 128 1.20 -13.92 -25.19
N ARG A 129 2.32 -14.63 -24.97
CA ARG A 129 2.69 -15.82 -25.76
C ARG A 129 3.00 -17.05 -24.92
N THR A 130 3.29 -16.90 -23.64
CA THR A 130 3.64 -18.03 -22.77
C THR A 130 2.42 -18.58 -22.01
N GLU A 131 2.31 -19.90 -21.94
CA GLU A 131 1.37 -20.60 -21.06
C GLU A 131 2.05 -21.10 -19.76
N ASP A 132 3.36 -20.88 -19.61
CA ASP A 132 4.11 -21.32 -18.43
C ASP A 132 3.68 -20.53 -17.19
N ALA A 133 2.95 -21.18 -16.29
CA ALA A 133 2.39 -20.53 -15.11
C ALA A 133 3.47 -19.92 -14.20
N LEU A 134 4.64 -20.55 -14.08
CA LEU A 134 5.71 -20.08 -13.22
C LEU A 134 6.33 -18.79 -13.77
N ILE A 135 6.69 -18.77 -15.06
CA ILE A 135 7.26 -17.55 -15.66
C ILE A 135 6.24 -16.41 -15.66
N ARG A 136 4.96 -16.69 -15.94
CA ARG A 136 3.88 -15.69 -15.87
C ARG A 136 3.80 -15.07 -14.49
N LYS A 137 3.77 -15.91 -13.45
CA LYS A 137 3.74 -15.49 -12.05
C LYS A 137 4.90 -14.55 -11.72
N LEU A 138 6.12 -15.00 -12.02
CA LEU A 138 7.34 -14.27 -11.69
C LEU A 138 7.39 -12.89 -12.38
N LEU A 139 7.00 -12.83 -13.66
CA LEU A 139 6.98 -11.57 -14.41
C LEU A 139 5.91 -10.60 -13.91
N VAL A 140 4.69 -11.08 -13.65
CA VAL A 140 3.59 -10.23 -13.14
C VAL A 140 3.93 -9.66 -11.77
N LEU A 141 4.35 -10.50 -10.82
CA LEU A 141 4.68 -10.06 -9.46
C LEU A 141 5.88 -9.11 -9.46
N GLY A 142 6.91 -9.40 -10.26
CA GLY A 142 8.08 -8.53 -10.38
C GLY A 142 7.76 -7.15 -10.96
N ILE A 143 6.89 -7.06 -11.97
CA ILE A 143 6.45 -5.74 -12.49
C ILE A 143 5.60 -5.00 -11.46
N CYS A 144 4.66 -5.67 -10.79
CA CYS A 144 3.83 -5.02 -9.78
C CYS A 144 4.68 -4.43 -8.65
N ARG A 145 5.74 -5.14 -8.24
CA ARG A 145 6.71 -4.69 -7.22
C ARG A 145 7.41 -3.40 -7.64
N GLU A 146 7.96 -3.36 -8.85
CA GLU A 146 8.69 -2.20 -9.39
C GLU A 146 7.77 -1.02 -9.70
N ALA A 147 6.57 -1.30 -10.22
CA ALA A 147 5.55 -0.29 -10.46
C ALA A 147 5.09 0.37 -9.15
N LYS A 148 4.98 -0.40 -8.05
CA LYS A 148 4.61 0.12 -6.72
C LYS A 148 5.63 1.13 -6.22
N GLN A 149 6.92 0.84 -6.31
CA GLN A 149 7.99 1.75 -5.87
C GLN A 149 7.95 3.10 -6.61
N ARG A 150 7.44 3.10 -7.85
CA ARG A 150 7.28 4.30 -8.70
C ARG A 150 5.90 4.94 -8.62
N GLY A 151 4.99 4.39 -7.83
CA GLY A 151 3.59 4.84 -7.78
C GLY A 151 2.81 4.67 -9.09
N LYS A 152 3.23 3.76 -9.99
CA LYS A 152 2.58 3.48 -11.29
C LYS A 152 1.46 2.45 -11.15
N TRP A 153 0.36 2.87 -10.51
CA TRP A 153 -0.78 1.99 -10.20
C TRP A 153 -1.55 1.53 -11.45
N ASP A 154 -1.52 2.30 -12.52
CA ASP A 154 -2.04 1.92 -13.85
C ASP A 154 -1.36 0.66 -14.39
N ILE A 155 -0.04 0.56 -14.21
CA ILE A 155 0.74 -0.61 -14.62
C ILE A 155 0.38 -1.80 -13.72
N ILE A 156 0.27 -1.59 -12.41
CA ILE A 156 -0.15 -2.66 -11.48
C ILE A 156 -1.52 -3.20 -11.89
N TYR A 157 -2.49 -2.33 -12.15
CA TYR A 157 -3.84 -2.74 -12.55
C TYR A 157 -3.81 -3.63 -13.80
N LYS A 158 -3.07 -3.19 -14.84
CA LYS A 158 -2.93 -3.97 -16.08
C LYS A 158 -2.30 -5.33 -15.85
N PHE A 159 -1.20 -5.41 -15.11
CA PHE A 159 -0.45 -6.66 -14.95
C PHE A 159 -1.08 -7.60 -13.92
N ALA A 160 -1.69 -7.08 -12.86
CA ALA A 160 -2.40 -7.90 -11.88
C ALA A 160 -3.54 -8.71 -12.53
N GLY A 161 -4.21 -8.15 -13.54
CA GLY A 161 -5.23 -8.85 -14.33
C GLY A 161 -4.71 -9.94 -15.27
N MET A 162 -3.39 -10.15 -15.39
CA MET A 162 -2.79 -11.17 -16.27
C MET A 162 -2.50 -12.51 -15.58
N ILE A 163 -2.82 -12.61 -14.29
CA ILE A 163 -2.62 -13.81 -13.48
C ILE A 163 -3.89 -14.12 -12.70
N ASP A 164 -4.23 -15.40 -12.62
CA ASP A 164 -5.29 -15.88 -11.72
C ASP A 164 -4.73 -15.96 -10.29
N PRO A 165 -5.29 -15.21 -9.32
CA PRO A 165 -4.85 -15.26 -7.93
C PRO A 165 -4.97 -16.64 -7.27
N SER A 166 -5.80 -17.55 -7.82
CA SER A 166 -5.91 -18.92 -7.33
C SER A 166 -4.61 -19.72 -7.47
N THR A 167 -3.74 -19.31 -8.39
CA THR A 167 -2.43 -19.95 -8.68
C THR A 167 -1.31 -19.48 -7.75
N LEU A 168 -1.58 -18.48 -6.90
CA LEU A 168 -0.59 -17.89 -6.00
C LEU A 168 -0.54 -18.61 -4.65
N GLU A 169 0.65 -18.60 -4.03
CA GLU A 169 0.84 -19.17 -2.69
C GLU A 169 -0.01 -18.40 -1.67
N LYS A 170 -0.88 -19.13 -0.96
CA LYS A 170 -1.84 -18.56 0.00
C LYS A 170 -1.26 -18.40 1.40
N ASP A 171 -0.30 -19.24 1.74
CA ASP A 171 0.36 -19.23 3.04
C ASP A 171 1.59 -18.33 3.01
N ALA A 172 1.84 -17.65 4.12
CA ALA A 172 3.03 -16.83 4.26
C ALA A 172 4.23 -17.72 4.57
N ARG A 173 5.33 -17.54 3.82
CA ARG A 173 6.60 -18.24 4.08
C ARG A 173 7.23 -17.89 5.42
N GLN A 174 6.84 -16.76 6.02
CA GLN A 174 7.33 -16.28 7.31
C GLN A 174 6.19 -15.67 8.14
N ALA A 175 6.21 -15.91 9.45
CA ALA A 175 5.24 -15.35 10.37
C ALA A 175 5.28 -13.81 10.35
N GLY A 176 4.12 -13.18 10.19
CA GLY A 176 3.98 -11.72 10.13
C GLY A 176 4.11 -11.10 8.73
N ARG A 177 4.41 -11.90 7.69
CA ARG A 177 4.44 -11.44 6.29
C ARG A 177 3.15 -11.82 5.56
N MET A 178 2.81 -11.03 4.55
CA MET A 178 1.71 -11.36 3.62
C MET A 178 2.17 -12.44 2.63
N SER A 179 1.29 -13.39 2.32
CA SER A 179 1.55 -14.38 1.27
C SER A 179 1.57 -13.75 -0.13
N GLU A 180 2.01 -14.50 -1.14
CA GLU A 180 2.00 -14.03 -2.54
C GLU A 180 0.58 -13.61 -2.95
N CYS A 181 -0.41 -14.45 -2.64
CA CYS A 181 -1.82 -14.21 -2.95
C CYS A 181 -2.37 -13.00 -2.17
N GLU A 182 -2.09 -12.90 -0.87
CA GLU A 182 -2.57 -11.78 -0.04
C GLU A 182 -2.02 -10.43 -0.52
N ARG A 183 -0.73 -10.40 -0.89
CA ARG A 183 -0.08 -9.22 -1.43
C ARG A 183 -0.61 -8.84 -2.81
N TRP A 184 -0.89 -9.83 -3.66
CA TRP A 184 -1.54 -9.61 -4.94
C TRP A 184 -2.89 -8.92 -4.74
N TYR A 185 -3.73 -9.41 -3.81
CA TYR A 185 -5.01 -8.76 -3.51
C TYR A 185 -4.81 -7.31 -3.08
N PHE A 186 -3.86 -7.06 -2.18
CA PHE A 186 -3.56 -5.69 -1.74
C PHE A 186 -3.17 -4.77 -2.91
N TYR A 187 -2.34 -5.24 -3.84
CA TYR A 187 -1.96 -4.47 -5.03
C TYR A 187 -3.12 -4.28 -6.02
N ALA A 188 -3.83 -5.35 -6.34
CA ALA A 188 -4.94 -5.35 -7.30
C ALA A 188 -6.08 -4.44 -6.83
N ILE A 189 -6.48 -4.54 -5.56
CA ILE A 189 -7.55 -3.73 -4.95
C ILE A 189 -7.18 -2.25 -4.98
N LYS A 190 -5.97 -1.91 -4.50
CA LYS A 190 -5.52 -0.51 -4.48
C LYS A 190 -5.40 0.06 -5.89
N ALA A 191 -4.89 -0.73 -6.84
CA ALA A 191 -4.80 -0.32 -8.23
C ALA A 191 -6.19 -0.12 -8.85
N ALA A 192 -7.12 -1.05 -8.65
CA ALA A 192 -8.50 -0.95 -9.12
C ALA A 192 -9.19 0.31 -8.56
N PHE A 193 -9.04 0.58 -7.26
CA PHE A 193 -9.59 1.78 -6.64
C PHE A 193 -9.06 3.07 -7.27
N LEU A 194 -7.74 3.16 -7.48
CA LEU A 194 -7.11 4.35 -8.05
C LEU A 194 -7.44 4.52 -9.54
N MET A 195 -7.76 3.43 -10.25
CA MET A 195 -8.27 3.46 -11.63
C MET A 195 -9.80 3.62 -11.70
N GLU A 196 -10.44 3.95 -10.57
CA GLU A 196 -11.89 4.18 -10.44
C GLU A 196 -12.75 2.97 -10.83
N GLN A 197 -12.16 1.77 -10.80
CA GLN A 197 -12.84 0.50 -11.05
C GLN A 197 -13.44 -0.02 -9.74
N TYR A 198 -14.46 0.68 -9.24
CA TYR A 198 -14.98 0.46 -7.89
C TYR A 198 -15.72 -0.86 -7.70
N GLU A 199 -16.41 -1.36 -8.73
CA GLU A 199 -17.07 -2.68 -8.69
C GLU A 199 -16.04 -3.81 -8.53
N GLU A 200 -14.97 -3.75 -9.34
CA GLU A 200 -13.87 -4.72 -9.28
C GLU A 200 -13.11 -4.63 -7.95
N CYS A 201 -12.89 -3.41 -7.46
CA CYS A 201 -12.30 -3.19 -6.14
C CYS A 201 -13.14 -3.84 -5.03
N GLN A 202 -14.47 -3.68 -5.04
CA GLN A 202 -15.38 -4.31 -4.08
C GLN A 202 -15.34 -5.84 -4.19
N ARG A 203 -15.40 -6.39 -5.42
CA ARG A 203 -15.33 -7.83 -5.65
C ARG A 203 -14.04 -8.44 -5.07
N LEU A 204 -12.89 -7.89 -5.44
CA LEU A 204 -11.58 -8.35 -4.97
C LEU A 204 -11.43 -8.17 -3.45
N ALA A 205 -11.90 -7.06 -2.89
CA ALA A 205 -11.87 -6.83 -1.45
C ALA A 205 -12.77 -7.83 -0.69
N GLY A 206 -13.96 -8.14 -1.21
CA GLY A 206 -14.85 -9.15 -0.64
C GLY A 206 -14.25 -10.56 -0.68
N GLU A 207 -13.51 -10.91 -1.74
CA GLU A 207 -12.74 -12.16 -1.80
C GLU A 207 -11.61 -12.19 -0.78
N GLY A 208 -10.83 -11.10 -0.68
CA GLY A 208 -9.78 -10.93 0.31
C GLY A 208 -10.29 -11.03 1.74
N MET A 209 -11.48 -10.48 2.04
CA MET A 209 -12.12 -10.58 3.36
C MET A 209 -12.42 -12.03 3.77
N LYS A 210 -12.84 -12.87 2.83
CA LYS A 210 -13.12 -14.30 3.07
C LYS A 210 -11.84 -15.09 3.32
N LEU A 211 -10.78 -14.79 2.57
CA LEU A 211 -9.50 -15.51 2.65
C LEU A 211 -8.65 -15.05 3.84
N TYR A 212 -8.69 -13.77 4.18
CA TYR A 212 -7.78 -13.12 5.12
C TYR A 212 -8.54 -12.29 6.17
N THR A 213 -9.35 -12.97 6.97
CA THR A 213 -10.28 -12.37 7.96
C THR A 213 -9.62 -11.49 9.04
N HIS A 214 -8.31 -11.64 9.22
CA HIS A 214 -7.53 -10.84 10.17
C HIS A 214 -7.04 -9.52 9.56
N ASN A 215 -7.00 -9.41 8.23
CA ASN A 215 -6.45 -8.26 7.53
C ASN A 215 -7.51 -7.16 7.35
N ARG A 216 -7.27 -6.03 8.02
CA ARG A 216 -8.15 -4.86 8.03
C ARG A 216 -8.20 -4.09 6.71
N PHE A 217 -7.23 -4.27 5.82
CA PHE A 217 -7.17 -3.51 4.57
C PHE A 217 -8.28 -3.91 3.60
N PHE A 218 -8.70 -5.17 3.60
CA PHE A 218 -9.77 -5.64 2.71
C PHE A 218 -11.13 -5.02 3.02
N PRO A 219 -11.67 -5.09 4.27
CA PRO A 219 -12.92 -4.40 4.58
C PRO A 219 -12.81 -2.88 4.45
N TRP A 220 -11.64 -2.29 4.71
CA TRP A 220 -11.41 -0.86 4.50
C TRP A 220 -11.56 -0.47 3.02
N TRP A 221 -10.85 -1.13 2.11
CA TRP A 221 -10.95 -0.84 0.68
C TRP A 221 -12.34 -1.13 0.11
N HIS A 222 -13.02 -2.18 0.60
CA HIS A 222 -14.40 -2.47 0.23
C HIS A 222 -15.32 -1.28 0.54
N ALA A 223 -15.25 -0.76 1.77
CA ALA A 223 -16.04 0.38 2.20
C ALA A 223 -15.69 1.65 1.40
N LEU A 224 -14.40 1.92 1.13
CA LEU A 224 -14.00 3.06 0.31
C LEU A 224 -14.55 2.99 -1.11
N ALA A 225 -14.46 1.83 -1.77
CA ALA A 225 -14.98 1.63 -3.12
C ALA A 225 -16.51 1.77 -3.16
N LYS A 226 -17.20 1.27 -2.12
CA LYS A 226 -18.64 1.45 -1.92
C LYS A 226 -19.03 2.93 -1.78
N ALA A 227 -18.29 3.70 -0.99
CA ALA A 227 -18.51 5.14 -0.84
C ALA A 227 -18.34 5.87 -2.18
N ARG A 228 -17.30 5.54 -2.95
CA ARG A 228 -17.05 6.12 -4.28
C ARG A 228 -18.08 5.71 -5.33
N SER A 229 -18.79 4.60 -5.12
CA SER A 229 -19.91 4.16 -5.95
C SER A 229 -21.24 4.84 -5.59
N GLY A 230 -21.23 5.82 -4.67
CA GLY A 230 -22.42 6.58 -4.25
C GLY A 230 -23.18 6.00 -3.07
N ILE A 231 -22.77 4.85 -2.53
CA ILE A 231 -23.45 4.19 -1.40
C ILE A 231 -22.79 4.63 -0.08
N GLN A 232 -22.82 5.95 0.16
CA GLN A 232 -22.02 6.60 1.20
C GLN A 232 -22.43 6.24 2.63
N GLU A 233 -23.73 6.20 2.94
CA GLU A 233 -24.22 5.90 4.30
C GLU A 233 -23.86 4.49 4.76
N GLU A 234 -24.01 3.49 3.87
CA GLU A 234 -23.64 2.13 4.23
C GLU A 234 -22.11 1.98 4.33
N ALA A 235 -21.35 2.61 3.44
CA ALA A 235 -19.89 2.63 3.55
C ALA A 235 -19.41 3.30 4.84
N LEU A 236 -20.10 4.35 5.29
CA LEU A 236 -19.84 4.99 6.57
C LEU A 236 -20.07 4.01 7.73
N GLN A 237 -21.17 3.24 7.73
CA GLN A 237 -21.41 2.21 8.75
C GLN A 237 -20.35 1.10 8.74
N ASP A 238 -19.90 0.68 7.57
CA ASP A 238 -18.83 -0.30 7.41
C ASP A 238 -17.53 0.22 8.03
N LEU A 239 -17.15 1.47 7.77
CA LEU A 239 -15.95 2.09 8.36
C LEU A 239 -16.08 2.34 9.87
N LEU A 240 -17.25 2.76 10.36
CA LEU A 240 -17.51 2.93 11.80
C LEU A 240 -17.35 1.60 12.56
N THR A 241 -17.85 0.51 11.96
CA THR A 241 -17.67 -0.84 12.50
C THR A 241 -16.20 -1.24 12.51
N LEU A 242 -15.46 -0.89 11.45
CA LEU A 242 -14.03 -1.16 11.35
C LEU A 242 -13.20 -0.35 12.37
N ASP A 243 -13.53 0.93 12.59
CA ASP A 243 -12.87 1.78 13.59
C ASP A 243 -13.03 1.21 15.00
N GLY A 244 -14.24 0.71 15.34
CA GLY A 244 -14.51 0.07 16.62
C GLY A 244 -13.57 -1.09 16.96
N ARG A 245 -12.97 -1.74 15.95
CA ARG A 245 -12.02 -2.84 16.09
C ARG A 245 -10.55 -2.42 16.03
N TYR A 246 -10.18 -1.53 15.11
CA TYR A 246 -8.77 -1.23 14.80
C TYR A 246 -8.29 0.14 15.25
N LYS A 247 -9.17 1.15 15.35
CA LYS A 247 -8.85 2.52 15.78
C LYS A 247 -7.63 3.13 15.06
N GLU A 248 -7.59 3.01 13.74
CA GLU A 248 -6.48 3.52 12.92
C GLU A 248 -6.77 4.94 12.43
N TRP A 249 -5.77 5.82 12.45
CA TRP A 249 -5.95 7.22 12.08
C TRP A 249 -6.49 7.40 10.65
N TYR A 250 -6.06 6.56 9.71
CA TYR A 250 -6.46 6.67 8.31
C TYR A 250 -7.92 6.23 8.10
N ILE A 251 -8.42 5.25 8.86
CA ILE A 251 -9.83 4.85 8.85
C ILE A 251 -10.69 6.02 9.34
N ARG A 252 -10.25 6.68 10.43
CA ARG A 252 -10.93 7.87 10.98
C ARG A 252 -10.94 9.04 10.02
N ALA A 253 -9.83 9.26 9.31
CA ALA A 253 -9.75 10.28 8.27
C ALA A 253 -10.72 9.97 7.12
N ASP A 254 -10.85 8.71 6.70
CA ASP A 254 -11.82 8.34 5.67
C ASP A 254 -13.27 8.47 6.13
N ILE A 255 -13.57 8.15 7.39
CA ILE A 255 -14.87 8.43 8.00
C ILE A 255 -15.19 9.94 7.90
N ALA A 256 -14.24 10.79 8.28
CA ALA A 256 -14.39 12.24 8.19
C ALA A 256 -14.66 12.71 6.75
N ARG A 257 -13.91 12.18 5.78
CA ARG A 257 -14.11 12.49 4.34
C ARG A 257 -15.51 12.11 3.86
N ILE A 258 -16.05 10.97 4.30
CA ILE A 258 -17.43 10.58 3.93
C ILE A 258 -18.44 11.55 4.56
N TYR A 259 -18.26 11.94 5.82
CA TYR A 259 -19.12 12.96 6.44
C TYR A 259 -19.09 14.29 5.69
N GLU A 260 -17.92 14.75 5.22
CA GLU A 260 -17.82 15.95 4.39
C GLU A 260 -18.60 15.81 3.08
N GLN A 261 -18.50 14.65 2.41
CA GLN A 261 -19.25 14.39 1.18
C GLN A 261 -20.77 14.37 1.41
N LEU A 262 -21.21 14.01 2.61
CA LEU A 262 -22.62 14.04 3.04
C LEU A 262 -23.06 15.43 3.53
N GLY A 263 -22.18 16.44 3.54
CA GLY A 263 -22.46 17.78 4.05
C GLY A 263 -22.59 17.85 5.58
N ARG A 264 -22.09 16.85 6.31
CA ARG A 264 -22.14 16.74 7.77
C ARG A 264 -20.83 17.24 8.37
N ASP A 265 -20.59 18.54 8.24
CA ASP A 265 -19.28 19.15 8.51
C ASP A 265 -18.87 19.08 10.00
N ASP A 266 -19.82 19.13 10.93
CA ASP A 266 -19.54 18.99 12.37
C ASP A 266 -19.05 17.56 12.71
N ASP A 267 -19.68 16.54 12.13
CA ASP A 267 -19.26 15.15 12.27
C ASP A 267 -17.88 14.95 11.62
N ALA A 268 -17.67 15.52 10.43
CA ALA A 268 -16.38 15.49 9.76
C ALA A 268 -15.28 16.09 10.63
N TRP A 269 -15.53 17.25 11.25
CA TRP A 269 -14.59 17.91 12.14
C TRP A 269 -14.23 17.01 13.33
N LEU A 270 -15.24 16.43 13.99
CA LEU A 270 -15.05 15.48 15.08
C LEU A 270 -14.14 14.31 14.66
N TRP A 271 -14.40 13.70 13.51
CA TRP A 271 -13.64 12.54 13.04
C TRP A 271 -12.23 12.89 12.58
N TYR A 272 -12.01 14.07 12.00
CA TYR A 272 -10.68 14.56 11.71
C TYR A 272 -9.85 14.79 12.98
N CYS A 273 -10.45 15.39 14.02
CA CYS A 273 -9.79 15.53 15.32
C CYS A 273 -9.42 14.16 15.91
N ARG A 274 -10.34 13.18 15.85
CA ARG A 274 -10.07 11.81 16.29
C ARG A 274 -8.94 11.14 15.49
N ALA A 275 -8.85 11.40 14.18
CA ALA A 275 -7.77 10.91 13.33
C ALA A 275 -6.42 11.52 13.73
N ALA A 276 -6.34 12.85 13.87
CA ALA A 276 -5.12 13.56 14.24
C ALA A 276 -4.61 13.17 15.64
N LEU A 277 -5.51 12.94 16.60
CA LEU A 277 -5.17 12.48 17.95
C LEU A 277 -4.66 11.03 17.99
N GLN A 278 -5.09 10.19 17.05
CA GLN A 278 -4.73 8.77 16.99
C GLN A 278 -3.40 8.52 16.28
N ALA A 279 -2.87 9.51 15.56
CA ALA A 279 -1.63 9.37 14.80
C ALA A 279 -0.41 9.19 15.71
N ASN A 280 0.18 8.00 15.68
CA ASN A 280 1.43 7.70 16.40
C ASN A 280 2.57 8.62 15.95
N GLU A 281 2.65 8.84 14.63
CA GLU A 281 3.63 9.71 13.99
C GLU A 281 2.92 10.86 13.29
N ILE A 282 3.03 12.07 13.85
CA ILE A 282 2.29 13.24 13.35
C ILE A 282 2.63 13.59 11.89
N LYS A 283 3.82 13.21 11.41
CA LYS A 283 4.25 13.40 10.02
C LYS A 283 3.36 12.66 9.01
N LEU A 284 2.76 11.54 9.39
CA LEU A 284 1.83 10.79 8.54
C LEU A 284 0.53 11.57 8.29
N CYS A 285 0.17 12.47 9.21
CA CYS A 285 -1.01 13.32 9.12
C CYS A 285 -0.72 14.72 8.57
N TYR A 286 0.48 14.99 8.04
CA TYR A 286 0.84 16.28 7.46
C TYR A 286 -0.23 16.82 6.48
N ARG A 287 -0.66 16.00 5.51
CA ARG A 287 -1.68 16.40 4.54
C ARG A 287 -3.07 16.50 5.16
N LEU A 288 -3.42 15.57 6.05
CA LEU A 288 -4.69 15.60 6.78
C LEU A 288 -4.88 16.96 7.49
N ILE A 289 -3.85 17.39 8.22
CA ILE A 289 -3.87 18.63 9.00
C ILE A 289 -3.83 19.86 8.09
N GLY A 290 -2.84 19.96 7.20
CA GLY A 290 -2.60 21.18 6.40
C GLY A 290 -3.52 21.34 5.20
N GLN A 291 -4.21 20.28 4.77
CA GLN A 291 -5.08 20.31 3.61
C GLN A 291 -6.52 20.07 3.99
N GLU A 292 -6.85 18.90 4.54
CA GLU A 292 -8.24 18.48 4.73
C GLU A 292 -8.89 19.23 5.89
N MET A 293 -8.29 19.16 7.09
CA MET A 293 -8.78 19.87 8.28
C MET A 293 -8.83 21.38 8.07
N ALA A 294 -7.77 21.95 7.49
CA ALA A 294 -7.72 23.39 7.20
C ALA A 294 -8.77 23.83 6.17
N SER A 295 -9.13 22.98 5.20
CA SER A 295 -10.19 23.31 4.23
C SER A 295 -11.58 23.21 4.86
N LEU A 296 -11.82 22.21 5.70
CA LEU A 296 -13.06 22.11 6.47
C LEU A 296 -13.23 23.33 7.40
N LEU A 297 -12.17 23.73 8.10
CA LEU A 297 -12.21 24.91 8.97
C LEU A 297 -12.50 26.21 8.20
N GLN A 298 -12.01 26.35 6.97
CA GLN A 298 -12.39 27.48 6.10
C GLN A 298 -13.87 27.44 5.74
N ARG A 299 -14.43 26.27 5.41
CA ARG A 299 -15.87 26.11 5.14
C ARG A 299 -16.73 26.44 6.37
N LEU A 300 -16.21 26.16 7.56
CA LEU A 300 -16.81 26.52 8.85
C LEU A 300 -16.48 27.96 9.29
N GLU A 301 -15.85 28.77 8.44
CA GLU A 301 -15.45 30.16 8.71
C GLU A 301 -14.53 30.33 9.94
N ARG A 302 -13.81 29.26 10.34
CA ARG A 302 -12.83 29.23 11.42
C ARG A 302 -11.43 29.52 10.89
N PHE A 303 -11.26 30.69 10.26
CA PHE A 303 -10.06 31.02 9.47
C PHE A 303 -8.76 31.06 10.29
N GLN A 304 -8.79 31.60 11.51
CA GLN A 304 -7.62 31.59 12.40
C GLN A 304 -7.14 30.17 12.69
N GLU A 305 -8.07 29.24 12.93
CA GLU A 305 -7.72 27.85 13.18
C GLU A 305 -7.22 27.17 11.91
N ALA A 306 -7.83 27.45 10.75
CA ALA A 306 -7.33 26.96 9.47
C ALA A 306 -5.88 27.38 9.22
N TYR A 307 -5.55 28.66 9.47
CA TYR A 307 -4.20 29.20 9.40
C TYR A 307 -3.24 28.44 10.31
N GLU A 308 -3.62 28.22 11.57
CA GLU A 308 -2.79 27.49 12.54
C GLU A 308 -2.53 26.02 12.14
N HIS A 309 -3.51 25.35 11.54
CA HIS A 309 -3.33 23.99 11.02
C HIS A 309 -2.37 23.98 9.83
N MET A 310 -2.49 24.92 8.90
CA MET A 310 -1.56 25.04 7.78
C MET A 310 -0.14 25.36 8.25
N GLN A 311 0.00 26.26 9.23
CA GLN A 311 1.30 26.58 9.82
C GLN A 311 1.91 25.38 10.54
N PHE A 312 1.12 24.60 11.27
CA PHE A 312 1.61 23.38 11.90
C PHE A 312 2.07 22.34 10.87
N ALA A 313 1.32 22.16 9.78
CA ALA A 313 1.76 21.32 8.68
C ALA A 313 3.08 21.83 8.07
N ARG A 314 3.24 23.14 7.86
CA ARG A 314 4.50 23.74 7.37
C ARG A 314 5.67 23.38 8.30
N LEU A 315 5.48 23.48 9.62
CA LEU A 315 6.49 23.10 10.60
C LEU A 315 6.83 21.60 10.59
N ILE A 316 5.85 20.73 10.32
CA ILE A 316 6.10 19.30 10.10
C ILE A 316 6.99 19.11 8.86
N ALA A 317 6.67 19.77 7.74
CA ALA A 317 7.47 19.67 6.53
C ALA A 317 8.90 20.17 6.73
N GLU A 318 9.09 21.25 7.49
CA GLU A 318 10.42 21.78 7.84
C GLU A 318 11.22 20.80 8.68
N LYS A 319 10.60 20.23 9.72
CA LYS A 319 11.23 19.24 10.60
C LYS A 319 11.65 17.96 9.87
N GLU A 320 10.88 17.53 8.88
CA GLU A 320 11.16 16.32 8.09
C GLU A 320 12.00 16.62 6.83
N ASN A 321 12.52 17.84 6.67
CA ASN A 321 13.31 18.29 5.51
C ASN A 321 12.56 18.23 4.16
N TRP A 322 11.23 18.37 4.17
CA TRP A 322 10.37 18.40 2.99
C TRP A 322 10.10 19.81 2.46
N SER A 323 10.76 20.84 3.00
CA SER A 323 10.51 22.25 2.67
C SER A 323 10.62 22.56 1.18
N GLN A 324 11.47 21.85 0.43
CA GLN A 324 11.66 22.03 -1.01
C GLN A 324 10.70 21.20 -1.88
N SER A 325 9.83 20.38 -1.26
CA SER A 325 8.85 19.59 -2.00
C SER A 325 7.77 20.48 -2.62
N LYS A 326 7.23 20.06 -3.78
CA LYS A 326 6.09 20.72 -4.43
C LYS A 326 4.89 20.88 -3.49
N SER A 327 4.64 19.88 -2.64
CA SER A 327 3.55 19.92 -1.66
C SER A 327 3.77 20.99 -0.59
N ALA A 328 5.01 21.20 -0.14
CA ALA A 328 5.33 22.22 0.85
C ALA A 328 5.24 23.63 0.26
N GLU A 329 5.59 23.80 -1.02
CA GLU A 329 5.41 25.07 -1.73
C GLU A 329 3.93 25.43 -1.88
N GLN A 330 3.11 24.49 -2.35
CA GLN A 330 1.66 24.68 -2.46
C GLN A 330 1.02 25.01 -1.11
N LEU A 331 1.53 24.44 0.00
CA LEU A 331 1.06 24.79 1.33
C LEU A 331 1.41 26.23 1.70
N ARG A 332 2.62 26.72 1.38
CA ARG A 332 3.03 28.11 1.63
C ARG A 332 2.18 29.10 0.84
N GLU A 333 1.95 28.82 -0.44
CA GLU A 333 1.08 29.64 -1.29
C GLU A 333 -0.33 29.74 -0.70
N ARG A 334 -0.90 28.62 -0.24
CA ARG A 334 -2.23 28.60 0.41
C ARG A 334 -2.28 29.40 1.71
N ILE A 335 -1.19 29.41 2.50
CA ILE A 335 -1.11 30.22 3.72
C ILE A 335 -1.16 31.70 3.39
N VAL A 336 -0.37 32.14 2.40
CA VAL A 336 -0.35 33.55 1.95
C VAL A 336 -1.73 33.96 1.44
N GLN A 337 -2.33 33.17 0.54
CA GLN A 337 -3.66 33.43 0.00
C GLN A 337 -4.73 33.53 1.09
N LEU A 338 -4.70 32.64 2.08
CA LEU A 338 -5.64 32.66 3.20
C LEU A 338 -5.50 33.95 4.02
N CYS A 339 -4.26 34.36 4.34
CA CYS A 339 -4.00 35.60 5.08
C CYS A 339 -4.44 36.84 4.30
N GLU A 340 -4.25 36.87 2.97
CA GLU A 340 -4.68 37.98 2.12
C GLU A 340 -6.22 38.09 2.05
N LEU A 341 -6.90 36.96 1.85
CA LEU A 341 -8.37 36.92 1.72
C LEU A 341 -9.09 37.24 3.04
N TYR A 342 -8.51 36.86 4.18
CA TYR A 342 -9.16 36.93 5.49
C TYR A 342 -8.33 37.71 6.53
N ALA A 343 -7.66 38.78 6.09
CA ALA A 343 -6.75 39.59 6.92
C ALA A 343 -7.37 40.16 8.20
N GLU A 344 -8.68 40.40 8.23
CA GLU A 344 -9.39 40.90 9.41
C GLU A 344 -9.72 39.80 10.44
N GLN A 345 -9.73 38.54 10.01
CA GLN A 345 -10.15 37.39 10.81
C GLN A 345 -8.96 36.50 11.22
N ILE A 346 -7.80 36.75 10.63
CA ILE A 346 -6.55 36.06 10.92
C ILE A 346 -5.61 37.06 11.59
N THR A 347 -4.99 36.63 12.68
CA THR A 347 -3.83 37.32 13.27
C THR A 347 -2.58 36.52 12.91
N PRO A 348 -1.82 36.94 11.87
CA PRO A 348 -0.63 36.22 11.46
C PRO A 348 0.42 36.28 12.57
N GLU A 349 0.72 35.11 13.14
CA GLU A 349 1.87 34.91 14.01
C GLU A 349 3.02 34.28 13.22
N ASP A 350 4.25 34.71 13.49
CA ASP A 350 5.42 33.99 13.04
C ASP A 350 5.61 32.74 13.89
N TYR A 351 5.67 31.58 13.23
CA TYR A 351 5.88 30.30 13.86
C TYR A 351 7.24 29.74 13.40
N PRO A 352 8.35 30.12 14.03
CA PRO A 352 9.63 29.48 13.76
C PRO A 352 9.61 28.02 14.27
N LEU A 353 10.58 27.20 13.86
CA LEU A 353 10.60 25.75 14.14
C LEU A 353 10.51 25.42 15.63
N GLU A 354 11.06 26.28 16.51
CA GLU A 354 11.00 26.16 17.97
C GLU A 354 9.55 26.20 18.50
N SER A 355 8.63 26.80 17.74
CA SER A 355 7.21 26.85 18.08
C SER A 355 6.47 25.53 17.85
N PHE A 356 7.11 24.51 17.25
CA PHE A 356 6.49 23.22 16.94
C PHE A 356 5.76 22.62 18.15
N GLY A 357 6.41 22.58 19.31
CA GLY A 357 5.82 22.02 20.54
C GLY A 357 4.61 22.83 21.03
N ARG A 358 4.71 24.17 21.00
CA ARG A 358 3.64 25.09 21.43
C ARG A 358 2.41 24.96 20.53
N LEU A 359 2.60 25.03 19.21
CA LEU A 359 1.51 24.96 18.25
C LEU A 359 0.87 23.57 18.25
N ARG A 360 1.67 22.50 18.32
CA ARG A 360 1.15 21.13 18.51
C ARG A 360 0.29 21.02 19.76
N GLY A 361 0.73 21.59 20.89
CA GLY A 361 -0.03 21.58 22.14
C GLY A 361 -1.35 22.35 22.04
N LYS A 362 -1.34 23.51 21.37
CA LYS A 362 -2.54 24.31 21.10
C LYS A 362 -3.56 23.53 20.26
N LEU A 363 -3.14 23.01 19.11
CA LEU A 363 -4.01 22.24 18.21
C LEU A 363 -4.52 20.95 18.87
N ARG A 364 -3.68 20.26 19.63
CA ARG A 364 -4.11 19.06 20.36
C ARG A 364 -5.27 19.35 21.32
N ARG A 365 -5.21 20.46 22.07
CA ARG A 365 -6.32 20.85 22.97
C ARG A 365 -7.59 21.15 22.19
N LEU A 366 -7.46 21.85 21.06
CA LEU A 366 -8.57 22.14 20.15
C LEU A 366 -9.22 20.83 19.62
N TRP A 367 -8.41 19.84 19.26
CA TRP A 367 -8.91 18.54 18.82
C TRP A 367 -9.58 17.75 19.95
N GLU A 368 -9.02 17.81 21.17
CA GLU A 368 -9.60 17.15 22.36
C GLU A 368 -10.92 17.79 22.82
N SER A 369 -11.18 19.04 22.43
CA SER A 369 -12.44 19.75 22.69
C SER A 369 -13.51 19.55 21.61
N ALA A 370 -13.17 18.95 20.46
CA ALA A 370 -14.13 18.72 19.38
C ALA A 370 -15.21 17.69 19.75
N ALA A 371 -14.91 16.76 20.65
CA ALA A 371 -15.85 15.75 21.10
C ALA A 371 -16.81 16.30 22.18
N PRO A 372 -18.13 16.10 22.05
CA PRO A 372 -19.09 16.46 23.08
C PRO A 372 -18.74 15.82 24.42
N ARG A 373 -18.86 16.63 25.48
CA ARG A 373 -18.56 16.23 26.85
C ARG A 373 -19.85 15.96 27.61
N GLU A 374 -19.87 14.85 28.34
CA GLU A 374 -20.98 14.45 29.20
C GLU A 374 -20.47 14.22 30.62
N ILE A 375 -21.36 14.32 31.60
CA ILE A 375 -21.05 14.05 33.00
C ILE A 375 -21.76 12.77 33.43
N GLY A 376 -21.00 11.83 33.99
CA GLY A 376 -21.52 10.59 34.55
C GLY A 376 -21.04 10.39 35.98
N VAL A 377 -21.80 9.62 36.76
CA VAL A 377 -21.42 9.24 38.13
C VAL A 377 -20.88 7.82 38.13
N ILE A 378 -19.73 7.58 38.77
CA ILE A 378 -19.18 6.22 38.90
C ILE A 378 -20.16 5.36 39.71
N ARG A 379 -20.83 4.41 39.05
CA ARG A 379 -21.80 3.49 39.66
C ARG A 379 -21.11 2.24 40.21
N THR A 380 -20.16 1.71 39.45
CA THR A 380 -19.38 0.54 39.84
C THR A 380 -17.94 0.73 39.41
N LEU A 381 -17.02 0.29 40.26
CA LEU A 381 -15.59 0.37 40.01
C LEU A 381 -14.93 -0.94 40.39
N ASN A 382 -14.16 -1.52 39.48
CA ASN A 382 -13.30 -2.66 39.74
C ASN A 382 -11.85 -2.23 39.56
N GLN A 383 -11.21 -1.82 40.66
CA GLN A 383 -9.83 -1.35 40.64
C GLN A 383 -8.84 -2.46 40.26
N GLU A 384 -9.05 -3.69 40.73
CA GLU A 384 -8.18 -4.85 40.40
C GLU A 384 -8.14 -5.14 38.90
N LYS A 385 -9.30 -5.10 38.24
CA LYS A 385 -9.44 -5.36 36.80
C LYS A 385 -9.32 -4.11 35.94
N GLY A 386 -9.12 -2.94 36.54
CA GLY A 386 -8.85 -1.68 35.84
C GLY A 386 -10.03 -1.12 35.03
N PHE A 387 -11.27 -1.32 35.46
CA PHE A 387 -12.46 -0.80 34.76
C PHE A 387 -13.57 -0.34 35.70
N GLY A 388 -14.53 0.42 35.17
CA GLY A 388 -15.75 0.82 35.87
C GLY A 388 -16.90 1.08 34.92
N PHE A 389 -18.03 1.48 35.50
CA PHE A 389 -19.21 1.92 34.76
C PHE A 389 -19.72 3.25 35.32
N LEU A 390 -20.03 4.18 34.41
CA LEU A 390 -20.71 5.43 34.70
C LEU A 390 -22.22 5.24 34.57
N ALA A 391 -22.98 5.84 35.48
CA ALA A 391 -24.40 6.10 35.31
C ALA A 391 -24.56 7.47 34.64
N VAL A 392 -25.25 7.49 33.51
CA VAL A 392 -25.56 8.68 32.72
C VAL A 392 -27.03 8.55 32.35
N GLU A 393 -27.88 9.36 32.99
CA GLU A 393 -29.33 9.20 32.91
C GLU A 393 -29.72 7.73 33.25
N ASP A 394 -30.38 7.03 32.32
CA ASP A 394 -30.79 5.63 32.47
C ASP A 394 -29.77 4.62 31.90
N GLU A 395 -28.66 5.09 31.33
CA GLU A 395 -27.64 4.26 30.69
C GLU A 395 -26.47 3.93 31.63
N SER A 396 -25.85 2.77 31.40
CA SER A 396 -24.60 2.37 32.05
C SER A 396 -23.48 2.27 31.03
N ILE A 397 -22.50 3.17 31.13
CA ILE A 397 -21.41 3.32 30.15
C ILE A 397 -20.12 2.78 30.73
N TYR A 398 -19.50 1.84 30.02
CA TYR A 398 -18.22 1.25 30.41
C TYR A 398 -17.06 2.24 30.26
N PHE A 399 -16.11 2.22 31.18
CA PHE A 399 -14.82 2.90 31.03
C PHE A 399 -13.66 2.07 31.57
N ARG A 400 -12.47 2.31 31.02
CA ARG A 400 -11.21 1.79 31.59
C ARG A 400 -10.59 2.84 32.51
N ILE A 401 -10.08 2.40 33.65
CA ILE A 401 -9.38 3.27 34.59
C ILE A 401 -8.09 3.75 33.93
N PRO A 402 -7.91 5.06 33.68
CA PRO A 402 -6.70 5.56 33.04
C PRO A 402 -5.54 5.52 34.03
N ARG A 403 -4.34 5.22 33.55
CA ARG A 403 -3.12 5.18 34.38
C ARG A 403 -2.78 6.51 35.07
N GLN A 404 -3.32 7.62 34.57
CA GLN A 404 -2.95 8.98 34.95
C GLN A 404 -4.00 9.69 35.82
N VAL A 405 -5.12 9.05 36.12
CA VAL A 405 -6.19 9.65 36.93
C VAL A 405 -5.98 9.28 38.41
N PRO A 406 -6.19 10.21 39.36
CA PRO A 406 -6.16 9.94 40.80
C PRO A 406 -7.06 8.77 41.21
N SER A 407 -6.95 8.31 42.46
CA SER A 407 -7.82 7.27 43.01
C SER A 407 -9.30 7.59 42.75
N LEU A 408 -9.94 6.76 41.92
CA LEU A 408 -11.35 6.87 41.61
C LEU A 408 -12.16 6.12 42.67
N GLU A 409 -13.32 6.68 43.02
CA GLU A 409 -14.27 6.08 43.96
C GLU A 409 -15.70 6.10 43.40
N VAL A 410 -16.51 5.12 43.82
CA VAL A 410 -17.93 5.07 43.50
C VAL A 410 -18.61 6.34 44.03
N GLY A 411 -19.46 6.97 43.21
CA GLY A 411 -20.11 8.24 43.52
C GLY A 411 -19.39 9.49 42.98
N MET A 412 -18.13 9.37 42.54
CA MET A 412 -17.45 10.50 41.90
C MET A 412 -18.08 10.85 40.55
N LYS A 413 -18.12 12.15 40.24
CA LYS A 413 -18.54 12.67 38.94
C LYS A 413 -17.34 12.76 38.00
N LEU A 414 -17.47 12.13 36.83
CA LEU A 414 -16.50 12.23 35.75
C LEU A 414 -17.11 12.91 34.55
N GLU A 415 -16.38 13.86 33.97
CA GLU A 415 -16.62 14.38 32.63
C GLU A 415 -15.92 13.45 31.62
N PHE A 416 -16.60 13.09 30.54
CA PHE A 416 -16.10 12.13 29.56
C PHE A 416 -16.61 12.42 28.15
N THR A 417 -16.07 11.74 27.14
CA THR A 417 -16.62 11.74 25.78
C THR A 417 -17.02 10.32 25.38
N ARG A 418 -18.11 10.15 24.62
CA ARG A 418 -18.53 8.85 24.09
C ARG A 418 -17.68 8.45 22.88
N GLU A 419 -17.31 7.18 22.82
CA GLU A 419 -16.67 6.58 21.66
C GLU A 419 -17.27 5.18 21.42
N VAL A 420 -17.42 4.79 20.16
CA VAL A 420 -17.79 3.43 19.80
C VAL A 420 -16.60 2.50 20.04
N SER A 421 -16.85 1.35 20.66
CA SER A 421 -15.85 0.32 20.90
C SER A 421 -16.46 -1.07 20.72
N PHE A 422 -15.68 -1.99 20.17
CA PHE A 422 -16.11 -3.37 19.98
C PHE A 422 -16.07 -4.17 21.30
N ASP A 423 -17.23 -4.63 21.77
CA ASP A 423 -17.33 -5.55 22.90
C ASP A 423 -17.02 -6.97 22.41
N ARG A 424 -15.81 -7.45 22.73
CA ARG A 424 -15.36 -8.80 22.34
C ARG A 424 -16.20 -9.93 22.93
N LYS A 425 -16.86 -9.72 24.08
CA LYS A 425 -17.70 -10.74 24.70
C LYS A 425 -19.05 -10.83 24.02
N LYS A 426 -19.62 -9.69 23.65
CA LYS A 426 -20.93 -9.61 22.97
C LYS A 426 -20.85 -9.64 21.45
N GLN A 427 -19.64 -9.56 20.88
CA GLN A 427 -19.39 -9.51 19.44
C GLN A 427 -20.17 -8.39 18.72
N GLN A 428 -20.33 -7.25 19.40
CA GLN A 428 -21.09 -6.10 18.88
C GLN A 428 -20.44 -4.78 19.28
N ASN A 429 -20.81 -3.71 18.58
CA ASN A 429 -20.41 -2.35 18.95
C ASN A 429 -21.14 -1.92 20.23
N SER A 430 -20.42 -1.20 21.09
CA SER A 430 -20.91 -0.64 22.35
C SER A 430 -20.35 0.77 22.54
N LEU A 431 -20.98 1.58 23.37
CA LEU A 431 -20.47 2.90 23.76
C LEU A 431 -19.58 2.78 24.99
N VAL A 432 -18.44 3.44 24.94
CA VAL A 432 -17.50 3.53 26.05
C VAL A 432 -17.16 5.00 26.35
N ALA A 433 -16.89 5.27 27.61
CA ALA A 433 -16.44 6.58 28.05
C ALA A 433 -14.91 6.67 27.98
N VAL A 434 -14.42 7.71 27.29
CA VAL A 434 -12.98 8.01 27.11
C VAL A 434 -12.69 9.45 27.51
N ASN A 435 -11.39 9.81 27.55
CA ASN A 435 -10.91 11.17 27.90
C ASN A 435 -11.44 11.68 29.26
N LEU A 436 -11.50 10.79 30.25
CA LEU A 436 -12.08 11.03 31.57
C LEU A 436 -11.37 12.19 32.31
N ARG A 437 -12.17 13.06 32.94
CA ARG A 437 -11.71 14.12 33.85
C ARG A 437 -12.57 14.14 35.11
N ILE A 438 -11.95 14.33 36.27
CA ILE A 438 -12.70 14.47 37.53
C ILE A 438 -13.37 15.84 37.53
N VAL A 439 -14.68 15.88 37.74
CA VAL A 439 -15.41 17.12 38.01
C VAL A 439 -15.21 17.46 39.48
N ARG A 440 -14.57 18.59 39.76
CA ARG A 440 -14.36 19.08 41.13
C ARG A 440 -15.57 19.85 41.64
#